data_AF-A0A136LL55-F1
#
_entry.id   AF-A0A136LL55-F1
#
_cell.length_a   1.000
_cell.length_b   1.000
_cell.length_c   1.000
_cell.angle_alpha   90.00
_cell.angle_beta   90.00
_cell.angle_gamma   90.00
#
_symmetry.space_group_name_H-M   'P 1'
#
loop_
_entity.id
_entity.type
_entity.pdbx_description
1 polymer ?
#
loop_
_entity_poly.entity_id
_entity_poly.type
_entity_poly.pdbx_seq_one_letter_code
_entity_poly.pdbx_strand_id
1 'polypeptide(L)'
;MTKTGQFAPFGFCLSGYPACHPPGGYTYHPPVLITVDKENYWRTNRISHVTYYCAFDNPMFAHMPIIQGILYGSVQRGAQLSDLCDCIGISVNDLGDSEFKVPFEQACLTWECCAHQTKDNLLGLHLGETSTMSVLGLVGNLMQSCPDLLSAFETMTHYIDLATDMIHFGIKQNAREVTLSYKPQTLWLKTKSISIRHSMEQSMAGTCMFSVYLRAKESGPYKRFSTINGVVTWPSTTACLVLRFSLMELAITSYSKKKTCLLRYLVTINRCLPSSIKYCAKRK
;
A
#
# COMPACT_ATOMS: atom_id res chain seq x y z
N MET A 1 -15.18 15.83 -58.16
CA MET A 1 -16.09 16.13 -57.04
C MET A 1 -15.94 15.05 -55.99
N THR A 2 -15.17 15.31 -54.93
CA THR A 2 -15.41 14.88 -53.53
C THR A 2 -14.28 15.47 -52.69
N LYS A 3 -14.66 16.31 -51.74
CA LYS A 3 -13.78 17.13 -50.90
C LYS A 3 -13.15 16.29 -49.80
N THR A 4 -11.83 16.36 -49.66
CA THR A 4 -11.10 15.95 -48.46
C THR A 4 -11.21 17.07 -47.41
N GLY A 5 -11.95 16.79 -46.34
CA GLY A 5 -12.08 17.68 -45.19
C GLY A 5 -10.83 17.62 -44.32
N GLN A 6 -10.12 18.74 -44.23
CA GLN A 6 -9.14 19.03 -43.20
C GLN A 6 -9.85 19.16 -41.85
N PHE A 7 -9.47 18.35 -40.86
CA PHE A 7 -9.75 18.65 -39.46
C PHE A 7 -8.62 19.55 -38.95
N ALA A 8 -8.96 20.81 -38.67
CA ALA A 8 -8.12 21.71 -37.89
C ALA A 8 -8.36 21.44 -36.40
N PRO A 9 -7.33 21.28 -35.55
CA PRO A 9 -7.52 21.40 -34.11
C PRO A 9 -7.60 22.88 -33.76
N PHE A 10 -8.77 23.31 -33.28
CA PHE A 10 -8.92 24.58 -32.57
C PHE A 10 -8.14 24.50 -31.26
N GLY A 11 -6.91 25.02 -31.26
CA GLY A 11 -6.18 25.35 -30.04
C GLY A 11 -6.51 26.77 -29.62
N PHE A 12 -7.46 26.93 -28.69
CA PHE A 12 -7.53 28.17 -27.92
C PHE A 12 -6.49 28.10 -26.81
N CYS A 13 -5.44 28.89 -26.98
CA CYS A 13 -4.48 29.22 -25.93
C CYS A 13 -5.18 30.21 -24.98
N LEU A 14 -5.61 29.77 -23.80
CA LEU A 14 -5.91 30.69 -22.70
C LEU A 14 -4.61 30.98 -21.96
N SER A 15 -3.87 31.97 -22.44
CA SER A 15 -2.84 32.65 -21.65
C SER A 15 -3.54 33.44 -20.54
N GLY A 16 -3.45 32.98 -19.30
CA GLY A 16 -3.97 33.75 -18.18
C GLY A 16 -4.34 32.94 -16.94
N TYR A 17 -3.38 32.26 -16.32
CA TYR A 17 -3.49 31.97 -14.90
C TYR A 17 -2.21 32.45 -14.20
N PRO A 18 -2.31 33.28 -13.15
CA PRO A 18 -1.14 33.67 -12.37
C PRO A 18 -0.59 32.43 -11.67
N ALA A 19 0.73 32.26 -11.71
CA ALA A 19 1.43 31.30 -10.88
C ALA A 19 1.11 31.62 -9.41
N CYS A 20 0.39 30.74 -8.72
CA CYS A 20 0.20 30.81 -7.29
C CYS A 20 1.56 30.47 -6.63
N HIS A 21 2.39 31.48 -6.41
CA HIS A 21 3.59 31.35 -5.58
C HIS A 21 3.17 31.47 -4.10
N PRO A 22 3.21 30.39 -3.29
CA PRO A 22 3.15 30.56 -1.85
C PRO A 22 4.42 31.28 -1.36
N PRO A 23 4.33 32.09 -0.29
CA PRO A 23 5.48 32.73 0.31
C PRO A 23 6.35 31.65 0.99
N GLY A 24 7.32 31.11 0.26
CA GLY A 24 8.17 30.02 0.77
C GLY A 24 9.15 29.38 -0.21
N GLY A 25 9.30 29.85 -1.45
CA GLY A 25 10.36 29.40 -2.36
C GLY A 25 10.20 27.99 -2.97
N TYR A 26 9.15 27.23 -2.60
CA TYR A 26 8.83 25.98 -3.26
C TYR A 26 7.92 26.23 -4.47
N THR A 27 8.39 25.84 -5.66
CA THR A 27 7.54 25.73 -6.85
C THR A 27 6.56 24.58 -6.65
N TYR A 28 5.34 24.90 -6.23
CA TYR A 28 4.23 23.95 -6.19
C TYR A 28 3.81 23.66 -7.63
N HIS A 29 4.18 22.49 -8.15
CA HIS A 29 3.58 21.98 -9.37
C HIS A 29 2.18 21.47 -9.01
N PRO A 30 1.10 21.98 -9.64
CA PRO A 30 -0.24 21.49 -9.35
C PRO A 30 -0.30 19.97 -9.58
N PRO A 31 -1.04 19.22 -8.76
CA PRO A 31 -1.16 17.78 -8.91
C PRO A 31 -1.60 17.44 -10.33
N VAL A 32 -0.76 16.64 -10.98
CA VAL A 32 -0.92 16.25 -12.37
C VAL A 32 -1.74 14.95 -12.39
N LEU A 33 -2.97 15.01 -12.91
CA LEU A 33 -3.74 13.80 -13.17
C LEU A 33 -3.23 13.18 -14.46
N ILE A 34 -2.48 12.09 -14.35
CA ILE A 34 -2.05 11.28 -15.49
C ILE A 34 -3.22 10.36 -15.85
N THR A 35 -3.87 10.62 -16.97
CA THR A 35 -4.92 9.74 -17.49
C THR A 35 -4.28 8.74 -18.44
N VAL A 36 -4.10 7.52 -17.94
CA VAL A 36 -3.55 6.41 -18.70
C VAL A 36 -4.71 5.61 -19.29
N ASP A 37 -4.85 5.63 -20.62
CA ASP A 37 -5.63 4.61 -21.33
C ASP A 37 -4.95 3.27 -21.10
N LYS A 38 -5.53 2.46 -20.21
CA LYS A 38 -4.93 1.19 -19.79
C LYS A 38 -4.69 0.27 -20.97
N GLU A 39 -5.59 0.20 -21.94
CA GLU A 39 -5.43 -0.70 -23.10
C GLU A 39 -4.30 -0.24 -24.03
N ASN A 40 -4.19 1.06 -24.27
CA ASN A 40 -3.11 1.59 -25.09
C ASN A 40 -1.77 1.61 -24.37
N TYR A 41 -1.73 1.88 -23.07
CA TYR A 41 -0.48 1.90 -22.31
C TYR A 41 0.20 0.53 -22.32
N TRP A 42 -0.55 -0.55 -22.05
CA TRP A 42 0.02 -1.90 -22.08
C TRP A 42 0.53 -2.32 -23.46
N ARG A 43 0.02 -1.71 -24.54
CA ARG A 43 0.48 -1.98 -25.92
C ARG A 43 1.63 -1.09 -26.37
N THR A 44 1.68 0.16 -25.91
CA THR A 44 2.51 1.21 -26.53
C THR A 44 3.50 1.87 -25.57
N ASN A 45 3.35 1.64 -24.26
CA ASN A 45 4.10 2.32 -23.21
C ASN A 45 4.02 3.86 -23.27
N ARG A 46 2.89 4.41 -23.77
CA ARG A 46 2.66 5.85 -23.87
C ARG A 46 1.54 6.32 -22.94
N ILE A 47 1.79 7.43 -22.26
CA ILE A 47 0.78 8.18 -21.52
C ILE A 47 -0.08 8.96 -22.52
N SER A 48 -1.39 8.74 -22.48
CA SER A 48 -2.35 9.26 -23.46
C SER A 48 -2.75 10.72 -23.22
N HIS A 49 -2.95 11.14 -21.97
CA HIS A 49 -3.33 12.52 -21.67
C HIS A 49 -2.98 12.92 -20.23
N VAL A 50 -2.54 14.16 -20.07
CA VAL A 50 -2.19 14.77 -18.79
C VAL A 50 -3.16 15.93 -18.55
N THR A 51 -3.97 15.84 -17.49
CA THR A 51 -4.98 16.85 -17.13
C THR A 51 -4.62 17.48 -15.79
N TYR A 52 -4.66 18.82 -15.72
CA TYR A 52 -4.40 19.57 -14.49
C TYR A 52 -5.72 19.88 -13.79
N TYR A 53 -5.87 19.51 -12.51
CA TYR A 53 -7.02 19.90 -11.69
C TYR A 53 -6.58 20.85 -10.57
N CYS A 54 -7.42 21.87 -10.31
CA CYS A 54 -7.28 22.71 -9.12
C CYS A 54 -7.60 21.89 -7.87
N ALA A 55 -6.73 22.03 -6.87
CA ALA A 55 -6.62 21.18 -5.69
C ALA A 55 -7.92 21.04 -4.87
N PHE A 56 -8.22 19.81 -4.45
CA PHE A 56 -8.90 19.58 -3.18
C PHE A 56 -7.92 19.91 -2.05
N ASP A 57 -8.40 20.53 -0.96
CA ASP A 57 -7.58 21.12 0.13
C ASP A 57 -6.64 20.16 0.89
N ASN A 58 -6.61 18.87 0.56
CA ASN A 58 -5.49 17.98 0.84
C ASN A 58 -5.59 16.74 -0.08
N PRO A 59 -4.81 16.65 -1.17
CA PRO A 59 -4.82 15.45 -1.99
C PRO A 59 -4.20 14.30 -1.20
N MET A 60 -4.87 13.14 -1.19
CA MET A 60 -4.32 11.93 -0.58
C MET A 60 -2.92 11.61 -1.13
N PHE A 61 -2.05 11.01 -0.33
CA PHE A 61 -0.69 10.67 -0.75
C PHE A 61 -0.13 9.41 -0.08
N ALA A 62 0.92 8.88 -0.70
CA ALA A 62 1.81 7.90 -0.08
C ALA A 62 3.22 8.51 0.06
N HIS A 63 3.84 8.34 1.22
CA HIS A 63 5.24 8.72 1.36
C HIS A 63 6.16 7.79 0.55
N MET A 64 7.27 8.34 0.05
CA MET A 64 8.23 7.63 -0.78
C MET A 64 8.71 6.28 -0.20
N PRO A 65 8.96 6.08 1.11
CA PRO A 65 9.36 4.77 1.64
C PRO A 65 8.36 3.63 1.36
N ILE A 66 7.05 3.93 1.30
CA ILE A 66 6.04 2.96 0.91
C ILE A 66 6.20 2.61 -0.57
N ILE A 67 6.34 3.62 -1.42
CA ILE A 67 6.51 3.46 -2.86
C ILE A 67 7.80 2.71 -3.19
N GLN A 68 8.93 3.06 -2.57
CA GLN A 68 10.18 2.31 -2.64
C GLN A 68 9.99 0.84 -2.25
N GLY A 69 9.29 0.58 -1.15
CA GLY A 69 9.02 -0.79 -0.69
C GLY A 69 8.26 -1.61 -1.73
N ILE A 70 7.31 -0.99 -2.42
CA ILE A 70 6.56 -1.62 -3.51
C ILE A 70 7.47 -1.85 -4.73
N LEU A 71 8.13 -0.79 -5.21
CA LEU A 71 8.97 -0.83 -6.40
C LEU A 71 10.14 -1.82 -6.26
N TYR A 72 10.95 -1.69 -5.21
CA TYR A 72 12.09 -2.60 -5.00
C TYR A 72 11.63 -4.04 -4.72
N GLY A 73 10.51 -4.21 -4.01
CA GLY A 73 9.91 -5.52 -3.82
C GLY A 73 9.46 -6.16 -5.14
N SER A 74 8.94 -5.37 -6.07
CA SER A 74 8.58 -5.83 -7.42
C SER A 74 9.80 -6.10 -8.30
N VAL A 75 10.88 -5.33 -8.17
CA VAL A 75 12.15 -5.58 -8.87
C VAL A 75 12.74 -6.93 -8.47
N GLN A 76 12.71 -7.27 -7.18
CA GLN A 76 13.11 -8.60 -6.69
C GLN A 76 12.27 -9.74 -7.28
N ARG A 77 11.13 -9.42 -7.90
CA ARG A 77 10.20 -10.36 -8.55
C ARG A 77 10.23 -10.24 -10.08
N GLY A 78 11.25 -9.60 -10.64
CA GLY A 78 11.51 -9.54 -12.08
C GLY A 78 10.92 -8.34 -12.82
N ALA A 79 10.38 -7.34 -12.11
CA ALA A 79 10.03 -6.06 -12.72
C ALA A 79 11.28 -5.18 -12.95
N GLN A 80 11.18 -4.21 -13.87
CA GLN A 80 12.28 -3.31 -14.20
C GLN A 80 12.06 -1.94 -13.56
N LEU A 81 13.01 -1.49 -12.73
CA LEU A 81 12.84 -0.28 -11.92
C LEU A 81 12.61 0.98 -12.77
N SER A 82 13.39 1.16 -13.85
CA SER A 82 13.24 2.29 -14.79
C SER A 82 11.82 2.36 -15.33
N ASP A 83 11.33 1.23 -15.84
CA ASP A 83 10.03 1.13 -16.49
C ASP A 83 8.90 1.39 -15.48
N LEU A 84 9.06 0.95 -14.23
CA LEU A 84 8.11 1.24 -13.16
C LEU A 84 8.10 2.72 -12.77
N CYS A 85 9.27 3.37 -12.68
CA CYS A 85 9.36 4.80 -12.38
C CYS A 85 8.73 5.63 -13.51
N ASP A 86 9.04 5.30 -14.77
CA ASP A 86 8.43 5.92 -15.95
C ASP A 86 6.90 5.72 -15.96
N CYS A 87 6.42 4.52 -15.61
CA CYS A 87 5.00 4.18 -15.54
C CYS A 87 4.22 5.11 -14.61
N ILE A 88 4.81 5.47 -13.47
CA ILE A 88 4.16 6.31 -12.45
C ILE A 88 4.55 7.79 -12.57
N GLY A 89 5.41 8.15 -13.52
CA GLY A 89 5.82 9.52 -13.78
C GLY A 89 6.74 10.12 -12.71
N ILE A 90 7.64 9.32 -12.14
CA ILE A 90 8.71 9.79 -11.25
C ILE A 90 10.08 9.41 -11.84
N SER A 91 11.13 10.12 -11.43
CA SER A 91 12.50 9.76 -11.76
C SER A 91 13.06 8.78 -10.72
N VAL A 92 14.09 8.02 -11.12
CA VAL A 92 14.82 7.14 -10.19
C VAL A 92 15.50 7.95 -9.06
N ASN A 93 15.85 9.21 -9.30
CA ASN A 93 16.46 10.06 -8.29
C ASN A 93 15.47 10.45 -7.20
N ASP A 94 14.18 10.61 -7.54
CA ASP A 94 13.12 10.94 -6.58
C ASP A 94 12.94 9.83 -5.54
N LEU A 95 13.31 8.59 -5.87
CA LEU A 95 13.29 7.49 -4.91
C LEU A 95 14.16 7.78 -3.70
N GLY A 96 15.23 8.57 -3.81
CA GLY A 96 16.10 8.91 -2.69
C GLY A 96 15.51 9.92 -1.71
N ASP A 97 14.43 10.61 -2.08
CA ASP A 97 13.80 11.65 -1.26
C ASP A 97 12.67 11.06 -0.40
N SER A 98 12.93 10.86 0.89
CA SER A 98 11.94 10.31 1.83
C SER A 98 10.76 11.25 2.09
N GLU A 99 10.95 12.55 1.89
CA GLU A 99 9.92 13.57 2.10
C GLU A 99 9.03 13.75 0.87
N PHE A 100 9.44 13.18 -0.27
CA PHE A 100 8.62 13.18 -1.48
C PHE A 100 7.30 12.44 -1.22
N LYS A 101 6.20 13.16 -1.41
CA LYS A 101 4.85 12.63 -1.31
C LYS A 101 4.34 12.30 -2.69
N VAL A 102 4.12 11.02 -2.96
CA VAL A 102 3.56 10.56 -4.23
C VAL A 102 2.04 10.81 -4.21
N PRO A 103 1.51 11.63 -5.14
CA PRO A 103 0.08 11.86 -5.31
C PRO A 103 -0.73 10.57 -5.38
N PHE A 104 -1.95 10.61 -4.86
CA PHE A 104 -2.88 9.49 -4.77
C PHE A 104 -2.98 8.64 -6.04
N GLU A 105 -3.13 9.27 -7.20
CA GLU A 105 -3.32 8.56 -8.46
C GLU A 105 -2.04 7.84 -8.92
N GLN A 106 -0.87 8.46 -8.73
CA GLN A 106 0.42 7.81 -8.98
C GLN A 106 0.67 6.66 -7.99
N ALA A 107 0.30 6.84 -6.72
CA ALA A 107 0.38 5.78 -5.71
C ALA A 107 -0.54 4.58 -6.05
N CYS A 108 -1.76 4.84 -6.55
CA CYS A 108 -2.63 3.79 -7.08
C CYS A 108 -2.02 3.09 -8.29
N LEU A 109 -1.50 3.86 -9.24
CA LEU A 109 -0.90 3.36 -10.48
C LEU A 109 0.32 2.48 -10.21
N THR A 110 1.10 2.80 -9.17
CA THR A 110 2.26 2.00 -8.73
C THR A 110 1.91 0.52 -8.58
N TRP A 111 0.79 0.22 -7.92
CA TRP A 111 0.33 -1.16 -7.73
C TRP A 111 -0.03 -1.85 -9.04
N GLU A 112 -0.66 -1.13 -9.97
CA GLU A 112 -1.07 -1.67 -11.26
C GLU A 112 0.13 -1.97 -12.16
N CYS A 113 1.09 -1.04 -12.25
CA CYS A 113 2.36 -1.21 -12.96
C CYS A 113 3.12 -2.43 -12.42
N CYS A 114 3.27 -2.50 -11.10
CA CYS A 114 4.00 -3.56 -10.43
C CYS A 114 3.35 -4.94 -10.62
N ALA A 115 2.03 -5.06 -10.42
CA ALA A 115 1.32 -6.32 -10.61
C ALA A 115 1.39 -6.81 -12.06
N HIS A 116 1.27 -5.88 -13.03
CA HIS A 116 1.39 -6.21 -14.44
C HIS A 116 2.79 -6.71 -14.82
N GLN A 117 3.84 -5.97 -14.47
CA GLN A 117 5.22 -6.35 -14.84
C GLN A 117 5.66 -7.66 -14.18
N THR A 118 5.34 -7.85 -12.90
CA THR A 118 5.69 -9.08 -12.16
C THR A 118 4.84 -10.29 -12.55
N LYS A 119 3.66 -10.05 -13.14
CA LYS A 119 2.62 -11.07 -13.38
C LYS A 119 2.21 -11.81 -12.10
N ASP A 120 2.31 -11.13 -10.95
CA ASP A 120 2.02 -11.69 -9.64
C ASP A 120 0.65 -11.23 -9.12
N ASN A 121 -0.35 -12.10 -9.22
CA ASN A 121 -1.71 -11.83 -8.76
C ASN A 121 -1.85 -11.74 -7.22
N LEU A 122 -0.82 -12.15 -6.48
CA LEU A 122 -0.74 -12.08 -5.01
C LEU A 122 0.38 -11.14 -4.55
N LEU A 123 0.80 -10.21 -5.43
CA LEU A 123 1.93 -9.32 -5.18
C LEU A 123 1.88 -8.67 -3.80
N GLY A 124 0.75 -8.05 -3.43
CA GLY A 124 0.56 -7.43 -2.12
C GLY A 124 0.91 -8.34 -0.94
N LEU A 125 0.40 -9.58 -0.94
CA LEU A 125 0.71 -10.57 0.11
C LEU A 125 2.20 -10.87 0.15
N HIS A 126 2.80 -11.18 -1.00
CA HIS A 126 4.22 -11.52 -1.07
C HIS A 126 5.10 -10.35 -0.66
N LEU A 127 4.75 -9.12 -1.03
CA LEU A 127 5.49 -7.93 -0.59
C LEU A 127 5.42 -7.79 0.93
N GLY A 128 4.23 -7.96 1.52
CA GLY A 128 4.02 -7.88 2.96
C GLY A 128 4.79 -8.94 3.75
N GLU A 129 4.92 -10.17 3.21
CA GLU A 129 5.75 -11.23 3.80
C GLU A 129 7.23 -10.86 3.91
N THR A 130 7.70 -9.99 3.02
CA THR A 130 9.09 -9.49 2.98
C THR A 130 9.23 -8.06 3.50
N SER A 131 8.14 -7.44 3.96
CA SER A 131 8.17 -6.06 4.47
C SER A 131 9.00 -5.97 5.73
N THR A 132 9.81 -4.91 5.81
CA THR A 132 10.51 -4.51 7.02
C THR A 132 9.89 -3.23 7.56
N MET A 133 10.22 -2.87 8.79
CA MET A 133 9.68 -1.65 9.41
C MET A 133 10.14 -0.36 8.71
N SER A 134 11.16 -0.41 7.84
CA SER A 134 11.60 0.75 7.08
C SER A 134 10.53 1.27 6.11
N VAL A 135 9.59 0.42 5.68
CA VAL A 135 8.48 0.83 4.81
C VAL A 135 7.55 1.84 5.48
N LEU A 136 7.54 1.87 6.82
CA LEU A 136 6.79 2.82 7.63
C LEU A 136 7.60 4.07 8.00
N GLY A 137 8.83 4.20 7.49
CA GLY A 137 9.72 5.35 7.78
C GLY A 137 9.87 5.60 9.28
N LEU A 138 9.61 6.85 9.70
CA LEU A 138 9.71 7.27 11.09
C LEU A 138 8.77 6.49 12.02
N VAL A 139 7.56 6.15 11.57
CA VAL A 139 6.60 5.36 12.37
C VAL A 139 7.18 4.00 12.70
N GLY A 140 7.86 3.37 11.75
CA GLY A 140 8.58 2.11 11.98
C GLY A 140 9.68 2.22 13.02
N ASN A 141 10.38 3.35 13.12
CA ASN A 141 11.38 3.58 14.17
C ASN A 141 10.76 3.77 15.56
N LEU A 142 9.62 4.48 15.62
CA LEU A 142 8.87 4.65 16.87
C LEU A 142 8.38 3.31 17.39
N MET A 143 7.77 2.49 16.53
CA MET A 143 7.33 1.14 16.86
C MET A 143 8.47 0.26 17.42
N GLN A 144 9.68 0.37 16.87
CA GLN A 144 10.84 -0.42 17.33
C GLN A 144 11.36 -0.02 18.71
N SER A 145 10.97 1.17 19.18
CA SER A 145 11.37 1.71 20.47
C SER A 145 10.34 1.39 21.57
N CYS A 146 9.20 0.80 21.20
CA CYS A 146 8.16 0.41 22.14
C CYS A 146 8.57 -0.84 22.96
N PRO A 147 8.13 -0.93 24.24
CA PRO A 147 8.52 -2.02 25.12
C PRO A 147 7.84 -3.35 24.80
N ASP A 148 6.70 -3.32 24.12
CA ASP A 148 5.92 -4.49 23.73
C ASP A 148 5.14 -4.28 22.43
N LEU A 149 4.62 -5.37 21.90
CA LEU A 149 3.90 -5.39 20.62
C LEU A 149 2.60 -4.59 20.61
N LEU A 150 1.88 -4.51 21.74
CA LEU A 150 0.63 -3.75 21.81
C LEU A 150 0.94 -2.26 21.69
N SER A 151 1.87 -1.75 22.52
CA SER A 151 2.29 -0.35 22.45
C SER A 151 2.88 0.02 21.10
N ALA A 152 3.58 -0.91 20.43
CA ALA A 152 4.06 -0.71 19.07
C ALA A 152 2.91 -0.50 18.08
N PHE A 153 1.87 -1.34 18.12
CA PHE A 153 0.73 -1.17 17.22
C PHE A 153 -0.15 0.02 17.57
N GLU A 154 -0.33 0.36 18.85
CA GLU A 154 -1.00 1.60 19.26
C GLU A 154 -0.27 2.82 18.69
N THR A 155 1.06 2.84 18.85
CA THR A 155 1.93 3.88 18.27
C THR A 155 1.79 3.94 16.75
N MET A 156 1.80 2.79 16.08
CA MET A 156 1.56 2.73 14.63
C MET A 156 0.22 3.35 14.27
N THR A 157 -0.88 2.91 14.88
CA THR A 157 -2.22 3.43 14.56
C THR A 157 -2.38 4.92 14.85
N HIS A 158 -1.68 5.45 15.84
CA HIS A 158 -1.73 6.87 16.19
C HIS A 158 -0.95 7.76 15.21
N TYR A 159 0.19 7.27 14.69
CA TYR A 159 1.09 8.06 13.86
C TYR A 159 1.10 7.67 12.37
N ILE A 160 0.27 6.72 11.95
CA ILE A 160 0.31 6.17 10.57
C ILE A 160 0.07 7.22 9.49
N ASP A 161 -0.68 8.28 9.79
CA ASP A 161 -0.96 9.38 8.87
C ASP A 161 0.34 10.14 8.46
N LEU A 162 1.43 9.98 9.23
CA LEU A 162 2.78 10.46 8.85
C LEU A 162 3.43 9.61 7.74
N ALA A 163 2.92 8.41 7.47
CA ALA A 163 3.42 7.52 6.43
C ALA A 163 2.44 7.42 5.25
N THR A 164 1.13 7.41 5.51
CA THR A 164 0.11 7.43 4.48
C THR A 164 -1.25 7.85 5.04
N ASP A 165 -2.01 8.61 4.25
CA ASP A 165 -3.41 8.91 4.54
C ASP A 165 -4.38 7.96 3.83
N MET A 166 -3.88 7.04 3.01
CA MET A 166 -4.70 6.21 2.13
C MET A 166 -5.44 5.09 2.87
N ILE A 167 -4.96 4.70 4.06
CA ILE A 167 -5.51 3.63 4.87
C ILE A 167 -5.66 4.12 6.30
N HIS A 168 -6.87 4.02 6.84
CA HIS A 168 -7.09 4.20 8.25
C HIS A 168 -6.85 2.89 8.99
N PHE A 169 -5.96 2.93 9.98
CA PHE A 169 -5.69 1.81 10.88
C PHE A 169 -6.38 2.06 12.21
N GLY A 170 -7.09 1.05 12.71
CA GLY A 170 -7.71 1.08 14.03
C GLY A 170 -7.21 -0.05 14.88
N ILE A 171 -7.18 0.15 16.19
CA ILE A 171 -6.89 -0.88 17.17
C ILE A 171 -7.99 -0.93 18.21
N LYS A 172 -8.41 -2.14 18.58
CA LYS A 172 -9.34 -2.40 19.68
C LYS A 172 -8.82 -3.54 20.51
N GLN A 173 -8.80 -3.37 21.82
CA GLN A 173 -8.42 -4.41 22.76
C GLN A 173 -9.61 -4.79 23.62
N ASN A 174 -9.74 -6.08 23.90
CA ASN A 174 -10.55 -6.59 25.00
C ASN A 174 -9.70 -7.54 25.88
N ALA A 175 -10.33 -8.17 26.87
CA ALA A 175 -9.64 -9.02 27.84
C ALA A 175 -8.88 -10.23 27.23
N ARG A 176 -9.21 -10.66 26.00
CA ARG A 176 -8.66 -11.89 25.39
C ARG A 176 -7.98 -11.67 24.04
N GLU A 177 -8.30 -10.58 23.36
CA GLU A 177 -7.80 -10.32 22.02
C GLU A 177 -7.53 -8.84 21.76
N VAL A 178 -6.56 -8.61 20.88
CA VAL A 178 -6.32 -7.33 20.22
C VAL A 178 -6.76 -7.48 18.77
N THR A 179 -7.53 -6.51 18.28
CA THR A 179 -8.06 -6.44 16.93
C THR A 179 -7.47 -5.22 16.23
N LEU A 180 -6.73 -5.46 15.14
CA LEU A 180 -6.32 -4.40 14.20
C LEU A 180 -7.31 -4.34 13.04
N SER A 181 -7.86 -3.17 12.76
CA SER A 181 -8.74 -2.93 11.63
C SER A 181 -8.06 -2.08 10.55
N TYR A 182 -8.29 -2.42 9.29
CA TYR A 182 -7.75 -1.71 8.12
C TYR A 182 -8.93 -1.22 7.30
N LYS A 183 -8.96 0.07 6.98
CA LYS A 183 -10.03 0.66 6.17
C LYS A 183 -9.43 1.59 5.11
N PRO A 184 -9.52 1.25 3.81
CA PRO A 184 -9.15 2.19 2.75
C PRO A 184 -9.99 3.47 2.85
N GLN A 185 -9.40 4.61 2.51
CA GLN A 185 -10.17 5.85 2.40
C GLN A 185 -11.30 5.75 1.38
N THR A 186 -12.39 6.46 1.66
CA THR A 186 -13.59 6.46 0.81
C THR A 186 -13.29 6.87 -0.63
N LEU A 187 -12.37 7.83 -0.84
CA LEU A 187 -11.96 8.24 -2.19
C LEU A 187 -11.29 7.08 -2.93
N TRP A 188 -10.45 6.30 -2.26
CA TRP A 188 -9.80 5.14 -2.86
C TRP A 188 -10.80 4.09 -3.32
N LEU A 189 -11.81 3.80 -2.50
CA LEU A 189 -12.88 2.84 -2.84
C LEU A 189 -13.62 3.18 -4.14
N LYS A 190 -13.72 4.47 -4.51
CA LYS A 190 -14.38 4.90 -5.75
C LYS A 190 -13.60 4.52 -7.01
N THR A 191 -12.29 4.35 -6.91
CA THR A 191 -11.43 4.00 -8.06
C THR A 191 -11.68 2.57 -8.57
N LYS A 192 -12.25 1.67 -7.74
CA LYS A 192 -12.37 0.23 -8.01
C LYS A 192 -11.05 -0.42 -8.47
N SER A 193 -9.91 0.13 -8.06
CA SER A 193 -8.59 -0.32 -8.51
C SER A 193 -8.12 -1.55 -7.74
N ILE A 194 -7.36 -2.42 -8.43
CA ILE A 194 -6.65 -3.55 -7.83
C ILE A 194 -5.63 -3.11 -6.76
N SER A 195 -5.20 -1.84 -6.81
CA SER A 195 -4.32 -1.22 -5.82
C SER A 195 -4.83 -1.34 -4.39
N ILE A 196 -6.14 -1.21 -4.17
CA ILE A 196 -6.76 -1.37 -2.84
C ILE A 196 -6.48 -2.77 -2.31
N ARG A 197 -6.74 -3.79 -3.14
CA ARG A 197 -6.55 -5.18 -2.73
C ARG A 197 -5.10 -5.45 -2.36
N HIS A 198 -4.16 -5.10 -3.23
CA HIS A 198 -2.75 -5.37 -2.98
C HIS A 198 -2.20 -4.57 -1.80
N SER A 199 -2.60 -3.31 -1.64
CA SER A 199 -2.18 -2.50 -0.50
C SER A 199 -2.73 -3.02 0.83
N MET A 200 -4.00 -3.42 0.86
CA MET A 200 -4.59 -4.09 2.03
C MET A 200 -3.83 -5.38 2.33
N GLU A 201 -3.61 -6.24 1.33
CA GLU A 201 -2.88 -7.49 1.47
C GLU A 201 -1.46 -7.29 2.03
N GLN A 202 -0.73 -6.30 1.50
CA GLN A 202 0.61 -5.94 1.98
C GLN A 202 0.57 -5.45 3.42
N SER A 203 -0.36 -4.55 3.75
CA SER A 203 -0.48 -3.98 5.10
C SER A 203 -0.74 -5.07 6.13
N MET A 204 -1.61 -6.04 5.83
CA MET A 204 -1.90 -7.13 6.75
C MET A 204 -0.71 -8.09 6.89
N ALA A 205 -0.15 -8.55 5.76
CA ALA A 205 0.97 -9.51 5.77
C ALA A 205 2.21 -8.86 6.41
N GLY A 206 2.45 -7.58 6.13
CA GLY A 206 3.47 -6.76 6.77
C GLY A 206 3.28 -6.65 8.27
N THR A 207 2.05 -6.41 8.75
CA THR A 207 1.75 -6.38 10.19
C THR A 207 2.03 -7.71 10.89
N CYS A 208 1.69 -8.83 10.25
CA CYS A 208 2.08 -10.16 10.73
C CYS A 208 3.61 -10.29 10.82
N MET A 209 4.32 -9.78 9.81
CA MET A 209 5.79 -9.84 9.77
C MET A 209 6.44 -8.91 10.79
N PHE A 210 5.92 -7.70 11.01
CA PHE A 210 6.37 -6.78 12.06
C PHE A 210 6.22 -7.40 13.44
N SER A 211 5.14 -8.14 13.67
CA SER A 211 4.94 -8.88 14.92
C SER A 211 6.04 -9.91 15.18
N VAL A 212 6.53 -10.57 14.12
CA VAL A 212 7.65 -11.51 14.23
C VAL A 212 8.95 -10.77 14.55
N TYR A 213 9.22 -9.65 13.87
CA TYR A 213 10.41 -8.83 14.12
C TYR A 213 10.46 -8.23 15.52
N LEU A 214 9.36 -7.66 15.99
CA LEU A 214 9.29 -6.99 17.29
C LEU A 214 9.39 -7.99 18.45
N ARG A 215 8.80 -9.17 18.34
CA ARG A 215 8.94 -10.23 19.36
C ARG A 215 10.37 -10.75 19.49
N ALA A 216 11.16 -10.72 18.42
CA ALA A 216 12.57 -11.11 18.50
C ALA A 216 13.39 -10.17 19.40
N LYS A 217 12.91 -8.94 19.62
CA LYS A 217 13.53 -7.93 20.49
C LYS A 217 13.02 -7.94 21.92
N GLU A 218 11.92 -8.64 22.24
CA GLU A 218 11.36 -8.70 23.60
C GLU A 218 12.32 -9.43 24.56
N SER A 219 13.15 -8.67 25.29
CA SER A 219 14.03 -9.16 26.37
C SER A 219 13.43 -9.00 27.78
N GLY A 220 12.15 -8.61 27.90
CA GLY A 220 11.45 -8.38 29.16
C GLY A 220 10.47 -9.49 29.59
N PRO A 221 9.91 -9.42 30.82
CA PRO A 221 9.00 -10.45 31.38
C PRO A 221 7.62 -10.52 30.71
N TYR A 222 7.28 -9.58 29.82
CA TYR A 222 5.98 -9.48 29.15
C TYR A 222 5.97 -10.13 27.76
N LYS A 223 6.36 -11.41 27.66
CA LYS A 223 6.20 -12.21 26.42
C LYS A 223 4.75 -12.67 26.27
N ARG A 224 3.81 -11.75 25.97
CA ARG A 224 2.35 -12.00 26.17
C ARG A 224 1.49 -12.15 24.93
N PHE A 225 2.06 -12.48 23.77
CA PHE A 225 1.24 -12.93 22.64
C PHE A 225 1.68 -14.33 22.20
N SER A 226 0.83 -15.34 22.41
CA SER A 226 1.17 -16.73 22.09
C SER A 226 0.92 -17.09 20.63
N THR A 227 -0.12 -16.52 20.01
CA THR A 227 -0.60 -16.92 18.69
C THR A 227 -1.17 -15.73 17.93
N ILE A 228 -0.70 -15.57 16.69
CA ILE A 228 -1.30 -14.63 15.71
C ILE A 228 -2.28 -15.46 14.88
N ASN A 229 -3.58 -15.16 14.99
CA ASN A 229 -4.63 -15.80 14.20
C ASN A 229 -5.31 -14.71 13.36
N GLY A 230 -4.78 -14.45 12.16
CA GLY A 230 -5.42 -13.53 11.23
C GLY A 230 -6.70 -14.12 10.64
N VAL A 231 -7.83 -13.45 10.83
CA VAL A 231 -9.11 -13.80 10.17
C VAL A 231 -9.46 -12.68 9.21
N VAL A 232 -9.08 -12.84 7.95
CA VAL A 232 -9.40 -11.90 6.87
C VAL A 232 -10.87 -12.05 6.50
N THR A 233 -11.72 -11.14 6.98
CA THR A 233 -13.11 -11.03 6.49
C THR A 233 -13.20 -9.91 5.47
N TRP A 234 -13.75 -10.19 4.29
CA TRP A 234 -14.17 -9.19 3.32
C TRP A 234 -15.70 -9.05 3.39
N PRO A 235 -16.24 -8.06 4.12
CA PRO A 235 -17.64 -7.71 3.95
C PRO A 235 -17.85 -7.15 2.54
N SER A 236 -18.88 -7.60 1.85
CA SER A 236 -19.27 -7.11 0.51
C SER A 236 -19.64 -5.62 0.47
N THR A 237 -19.79 -4.96 1.62
CA THR A 237 -20.30 -3.58 1.73
C THR A 237 -19.44 -2.64 2.57
N THR A 238 -18.45 -3.14 3.32
CA THR A 238 -17.50 -2.31 4.07
C THR A 238 -16.13 -2.95 3.93
N ALA A 239 -15.20 -2.29 3.25
CA ALA A 239 -13.81 -2.75 3.13
C ALA A 239 -13.07 -2.57 4.46
N CYS A 240 -13.59 -3.19 5.52
CA CYS A 240 -12.97 -3.24 6.84
C CYS A 240 -12.44 -4.64 7.02
N LEU A 241 -11.12 -4.73 7.20
CA LEU A 241 -10.47 -5.99 7.43
C LEU A 241 -9.92 -6.06 8.84
N VAL A 242 -9.96 -7.24 9.46
CA VAL A 242 -9.64 -7.41 10.90
C VAL A 242 -8.55 -8.47 11.10
N LEU A 243 -7.47 -8.12 11.80
CA LEU A 243 -6.50 -9.10 12.32
C LEU A 243 -6.70 -9.25 13.83
N ARG A 244 -6.77 -10.49 14.32
CA ARG A 244 -6.95 -10.80 15.73
C ARG A 244 -5.70 -11.44 16.32
N PHE A 245 -5.24 -10.92 17.45
CA PHE A 245 -4.16 -11.46 18.25
C PHE A 245 -4.75 -12.00 19.54
N SER A 246 -4.48 -13.27 19.87
CA SER A 246 -4.95 -13.83 21.14
C SER A 246 -3.88 -13.64 22.22
N LEU A 247 -4.32 -13.10 23.36
CA LEU A 247 -3.56 -13.07 24.61
C LEU A 247 -3.77 -14.42 25.30
N MET A 248 -2.85 -15.38 25.14
CA MET A 248 -2.83 -16.55 26.03
C MET A 248 -1.68 -16.40 27.02
N GLU A 249 -2.00 -16.60 28.30
CA GLU A 249 -1.01 -16.97 29.31
C GLU A 249 -0.60 -18.41 29.03
N LEU A 250 0.61 -18.63 28.52
CA LEU A 250 1.16 -19.98 28.34
C LEU A 250 2.47 -20.10 29.13
N ALA A 251 2.48 -21.04 30.08
CA ALA A 251 3.69 -21.57 30.68
C ALA A 251 4.55 -22.22 29.58
N ILE A 252 5.83 -21.88 29.56
CA ILE A 252 6.75 -22.19 28.46
C ILE A 252 7.20 -23.65 28.54
N THR A 253 6.83 -24.46 27.55
CA THR A 253 7.66 -25.59 27.11
C THR A 253 7.86 -25.50 25.61
N SER A 254 9.09 -25.11 25.22
CA SER A 254 9.73 -25.29 23.90
C SER A 254 8.94 -24.82 22.65
N TYR A 255 9.15 -23.57 22.24
CA TYR A 255 8.70 -23.05 20.94
C TYR A 255 9.70 -23.41 19.84
N SER A 256 9.31 -24.33 18.94
CA SER A 256 10.08 -24.72 17.75
C SER A 256 9.86 -23.72 16.61
N LYS A 257 10.97 -23.19 16.07
CA LYS A 257 11.01 -22.31 14.88
C LYS A 257 10.34 -23.02 13.69
N LYS A 258 9.11 -22.68 13.28
CA LYS A 258 8.61 -23.03 11.94
C LYS A 258 7.39 -22.20 11.49
N LYS A 259 7.34 -22.03 10.16
CA LYS A 259 6.47 -21.24 9.25
C LYS A 259 4.94 -21.42 9.39
N THR A 260 4.43 -21.89 10.53
CA THR A 260 3.05 -22.38 10.69
C THR A 260 1.99 -21.28 10.75
N CYS A 261 2.38 -20.07 11.14
CA CYS A 261 1.44 -18.94 11.27
C CYS A 261 0.90 -18.46 9.91
N LEU A 262 1.74 -18.46 8.88
CA LEU A 262 1.44 -17.99 7.52
C LEU A 262 0.54 -18.95 6.73
N LEU A 263 0.70 -20.26 6.91
CA LEU A 263 -0.14 -21.27 6.24
C LEU A 263 -1.61 -21.19 6.65
N ARG A 264 -1.93 -20.81 7.89
CA ARG A 264 -3.33 -20.59 8.31
C ARG A 264 -3.91 -19.31 7.69
N TYR A 265 -3.09 -18.29 7.50
CA TYR A 265 -3.49 -17.02 6.91
C TYR A 265 -3.95 -17.17 5.45
N LEU A 266 -3.17 -17.90 4.62
CA LEU A 266 -3.50 -18.19 3.22
C LEU A 266 -4.77 -19.04 3.05
N VAL A 267 -5.04 -19.95 4.01
CA VAL A 267 -6.24 -20.80 3.99
C VAL A 267 -7.51 -19.98 4.27
N THR A 268 -7.44 -18.97 5.14
CA THR A 268 -8.61 -18.13 5.47
C THR A 268 -8.93 -17.16 4.33
N ILE A 269 -7.92 -16.55 3.69
CA ILE A 269 -8.14 -15.63 2.55
C ILE A 269 -8.87 -16.34 1.40
N ASN A 270 -8.46 -17.56 1.04
CA ASN A 270 -9.09 -18.33 -0.04
C ASN A 270 -10.56 -18.67 0.21
N ARG A 271 -11.01 -18.69 1.48
CA ARG A 271 -12.42 -18.98 1.84
C ARG A 271 -13.32 -17.74 1.82
N CYS A 272 -12.74 -16.54 1.92
CA CYS A 272 -13.50 -15.29 2.05
C CYS A 272 -13.58 -14.47 0.75
N LEU A 273 -12.97 -14.95 -0.35
CA LEU A 273 -13.09 -14.32 -1.66
C LEU A 273 -14.40 -14.71 -2.36
N PRO A 274 -15.04 -13.78 -3.11
CA PRO A 274 -16.17 -14.10 -3.98
C PRO A 274 -15.86 -15.29 -4.90
N SER A 275 -16.87 -16.09 -5.25
CA SER A 275 -16.71 -17.31 -6.08
C SER A 275 -16.04 -17.06 -7.44
N SER A 276 -16.00 -15.82 -7.93
CA SER A 276 -15.31 -15.39 -9.15
C SER A 276 -13.78 -15.21 -8.99
N ILE A 277 -13.24 -15.26 -7.77
CA ILE A 277 -11.81 -15.08 -7.47
C ILE A 277 -11.35 -16.21 -6.54
N LYS A 278 -11.37 -17.46 -7.03
CA LYS A 278 -10.77 -18.60 -6.31
C LYS A 278 -9.40 -18.90 -6.89
N TYR A 279 -8.36 -18.89 -6.05
CA TYR A 279 -7.00 -19.23 -6.48
C TYR A 279 -6.81 -20.75 -6.51
N CYS A 280 -6.31 -21.27 -7.63
CA CYS A 280 -5.81 -22.63 -7.73
C CYS A 280 -4.34 -22.63 -7.33
N ALA A 281 -4.06 -22.79 -6.03
CA ALA A 281 -2.70 -22.99 -5.56
C ALA A 281 -2.19 -24.38 -5.98
N LYS A 282 -1.57 -24.48 -7.17
CA LYS A 282 -0.75 -25.65 -7.51
C LYS A 282 0.51 -25.61 -6.65
N ARG A 283 0.63 -26.57 -5.73
CA ARG A 283 1.89 -26.86 -5.05
C ARG A 283 2.96 -27.15 -6.11
N LYS A 284 4.03 -26.37 -6.12
CA LYS A 284 5.32 -26.79 -6.68
C LYS A 284 6.20 -27.24 -5.52
#